data_AF-G5LNE9-F1
#
_entry.id   AF-G5LNE9-F1
#
_cell.length_a   1.000
_cell.length_b   1.000
_cell.length_c   1.000
_cell.angle_alpha   90.00
_cell.angle_beta   90.00
_cell.angle_gamma   90.00
#
_symmetry.space_group_name_H-M   'P 1'
#
loop_
_entity.id
_entity.type
_entity.pdbx_description
1 polymer ?
#
loop_
_entity_poly.entity_id
_entity_poly.type
_entity_poly.pdbx_seq_one_letter_code
_entity_poly.pdbx_strand_id
1 'polypeptide(L)' 'MLRKALSSQQLASRIEAYEEAQNILEKELPILPLASSLRLQAYRYDIKGLVLSPFGNASFAGVSREKHEEVKKP' A
#
# COMPACT_ATOMS: atom_id res chain seq x y z
N MET A 1 23.19 7.95 -6.17
CA MET A 1 22.15 7.27 -6.98
C MET A 1 20.75 7.79 -6.70
N LEU A 2 20.27 7.83 -5.45
CA LEU A 2 18.92 8.35 -5.15
C LEU A 2 18.68 9.80 -5.60
N ARG A 3 19.68 10.69 -5.47
CA ARG A 3 19.60 12.06 -6.03
C ARG A 3 19.44 12.07 -7.57
N LYS A 4 20.09 11.14 -8.29
CA LYS A 4 19.94 10.96 -9.74
C LYS A 4 18.53 10.48 -10.10
N ALA A 5 17.97 9.57 -9.30
CA ALA A 5 16.58 9.12 -9.45
C ALA A 5 15.56 10.26 -9.23
N LEU A 6 15.81 11.16 -8.27
CA LEU A 6 14.94 12.31 -8.00
C LEU A 6 14.98 13.37 -9.11
N SER A 7 16.10 13.53 -9.80
CA SER A 7 16.25 14.51 -10.88
C SER A 7 15.67 14.06 -12.23
N SER A 8 15.38 12.77 -12.42
CA SER A 8 14.83 12.24 -13.68
C SER A 8 13.33 12.00 -13.60
N GLN A 9 12.59 12.41 -14.62
CA GLN A 9 11.18 12.07 -14.80
C GLN A 9 10.99 10.75 -15.59
N GLN A 10 12.04 10.25 -16.25
CA GLN A 10 11.97 9.04 -17.03
C GLN A 10 12.02 7.81 -16.11
N LEU A 11 10.96 6.99 -16.15
CA LEU A 11 10.83 5.81 -15.29
C LEU A 11 12.00 4.84 -15.43
N ALA A 12 12.44 4.55 -16.66
CA ALA A 12 13.57 3.65 -16.92
C ALA A 12 14.84 4.09 -16.16
N SER A 13 15.22 5.37 -16.26
CA SER A 13 16.39 5.89 -15.55
C SER A 13 16.26 5.84 -14.04
N ARG A 14 15.02 5.94 -13.52
CA ARG A 14 14.76 5.79 -12.08
C ARG A 14 14.91 4.35 -11.63
N ILE A 15 14.42 3.38 -12.42
CA ILE A 15 14.57 1.95 -12.14
C ILE A 15 16.05 1.59 -12.05
N GLU A 16 16.86 1.98 -13.03
CA GLU A 16 18.32 1.73 -13.02
C GLU A 16 18.98 2.29 -11.75
N ALA A 17 18.63 3.51 -11.34
CA ALA A 17 19.18 4.14 -10.14
C ALA A 17 18.72 3.46 -8.83
N TYR A 18 17.52 2.87 -8.80
CA TYR A 18 17.03 2.11 -7.65
C TYR A 18 17.61 0.69 -7.59
N GLU A 19 17.83 0.03 -8.73
CA GLU A 19 18.56 -1.25 -8.79
C GLU A 19 19.98 -1.10 -8.26
N GLU A 20 20.68 -0.05 -8.67
CA GLU A 20 22.03 0.23 -8.15
C GLU A 20 22.03 0.43 -6.63
N ALA A 21 21.03 1.12 -6.08
CA ALA A 21 20.89 1.30 -4.64
C ALA A 21 20.62 -0.04 -3.92
N GLN A 22 19.76 -0.90 -4.47
CA GLN A 22 19.48 -2.23 -3.91
C GLN A 22 20.74 -3.12 -3.93
N ASN A 23 21.51 -3.10 -5.01
CA ASN A 23 22.78 -3.83 -5.11
C ASN A 23 23.80 -3.41 -4.03
N ILE A 24 23.84 -2.12 -3.65
CA ILE A 24 24.70 -1.65 -2.56
C ILE A 24 24.20 -2.19 -1.22
N LEU A 25 22.88 -2.12 -0.95
CA LEU A 25 22.29 -2.65 0.27
C LEU A 25 22.54 -4.15 0.44
N GLU A 26 22.49 -4.93 -0.63
CA GLU A 26 22.79 -6.36 -0.60
C GLU A 26 24.27 -6.65 -0.30
N LYS A 27 25.19 -5.87 -0.86
CA LYS A 27 26.64 -6.04 -0.67
C LYS A 27 27.10 -5.62 0.72
N GLU A 28 26.59 -4.49 1.21
CA GLU A 28 26.99 -3.93 2.50
C GLU A 28 26.20 -4.52 3.67
N LEU A 29 25.05 -5.13 3.38
CA LEU A 29 24.12 -5.73 4.34
C LEU A 29 23.87 -4.87 5.61
N PRO A 30 23.57 -3.56 5.49
CA PRO A 30 23.28 -2.74 6.67
C PRO A 30 21.92 -3.09 7.30
N ILE A 31 21.02 -3.70 6.50
CA ILE A 31 19.73 -4.25 6.91
C ILE A 31 19.54 -5.62 6.25
N LEU A 32 18.82 -6.51 6.90
CA LEU A 32 18.46 -7.83 6.36
C LEU A 32 16.96 -7.89 6.07
N PRO A 33 16.53 -7.78 4.79
CA PRO A 33 15.12 -7.94 4.42
C PRO A 33 14.67 -9.38 4.67
N LEU A 34 13.69 -9.58 5.56
CA LEU A 34 13.19 -10.92 5.90
C LEU A 34 11.98 -11.35 5.07
N ALA A 35 11.04 -10.42 4.86
CA ALA A 35 9.79 -10.69 4.17
C ALA A 35 9.06 -9.41 3.78
N SER A 36 8.14 -9.55 2.83
CA SER A 36 7.07 -8.57 2.53
C SER A 36 5.77 -9.07 3.14
N SER A 37 5.22 -8.34 4.11
CA SER A 37 4.04 -8.77 4.86
C SER A 37 2.72 -8.52 4.14
N LEU A 38 1.73 -9.39 4.37
CA LEU A 38 0.35 -9.15 3.98
C LEU A 38 -0.37 -8.27 5.00
N ARG A 39 -1.05 -7.22 4.55
CA ARG A 39 -1.90 -6.38 5.40
C ARG A 39 -3.32 -6.93 5.46
N LEU A 40 -3.73 -7.40 6.63
CA LEU A 40 -5.09 -7.85 6.90
C LEU A 40 -5.84 -6.79 7.71
N GLN A 41 -7.08 -6.49 7.32
CA GLN A 41 -7.97 -5.59 8.06
C GLN A 41 -9.36 -6.20 8.15
N ALA A 42 -9.81 -6.47 9.38
CA ALA A 42 -11.18 -6.91 9.63
C ALA A 42 -12.13 -5.71 9.61
N TYR A 43 -13.30 -5.89 9.01
CA TYR A 43 -14.38 -4.91 9.03
C TYR A 43 -15.74 -5.62 9.09
N ARG A 44 -16.76 -4.90 9.55
CA ARG A 44 -18.11 -5.45 9.68
C ARG A 44 -18.77 -5.57 8.31
N TYR A 45 -19.57 -6.61 8.10
CA TYR A 45 -20.25 -6.89 6.81
C TYR A 45 -21.20 -5.76 6.36
N ASP A 46 -21.72 -4.99 7.31
CA ASP A 46 -22.66 -3.87 7.11
C ASP A 46 -21.95 -2.55 6.75
N ILE A 47 -20.62 -2.57 6.67
CA ILE A 47 -19.80 -1.43 6.23
C ILE A 47 -19.50 -1.58 4.74
N LYS A 48 -19.90 -0.59 3.94
CA LYS A 48 -19.65 -0.52 2.50
C LYS A 48 -18.69 0.62 2.16
N GLY A 49 -17.98 0.48 1.05
CA GLY A 49 -17.08 1.51 0.53
C GLY A 49 -15.72 1.61 1.23
N LEU A 50 -15.37 0.67 2.11
CA LEU A 50 -14.05 0.65 2.76
C LEU A 50 -12.97 0.20 1.77
N VAL A 51 -11.99 1.06 1.51
CA VAL A 51 -10.86 0.77 0.61
C VAL A 51 -9.56 0.69 1.42
N LEU A 52 -8.84 -0.40 1.24
CA LEU A 52 -7.50 -0.61 1.80
C LEU A 52 -6.45 -0.11 0.83
N SER A 53 -5.68 0.91 1.22
CA SER A 53 -4.55 1.37 0.39
C SER A 53 -3.38 0.39 0.49
N PRO A 54 -2.71 0.05 -0.63
CA PRO A 54 -1.48 -0.74 -0.62
C PRO A 54 -0.32 -0.02 0.09
N PHE A 55 -0.42 1.30 0.30
CA PHE A 55 0.61 2.12 0.94
C PHE A 55 0.26 2.50 2.40
N GLY A 56 -0.52 1.64 3.08
CA GLY A 56 -0.69 1.71 4.54
C GLY A 56 -1.84 2.58 5.05
N ASN A 57 -2.46 3.39 4.20
CA ASN A 57 -3.60 4.20 4.61
C ASN A 57 -4.91 3.38 4.62
N ALA A 58 -5.78 3.62 5.59
CA ALA A 58 -7.19 3.23 5.52
C ALA A 58 -8.01 4.52 5.35
N SER A 59 -8.79 4.61 4.26
CA SER A 59 -9.65 5.76 4.02
C SER A 59 -11.08 5.44 4.45
N PHE A 60 -11.67 6.32 5.26
CA PHE A 60 -13.10 6.28 5.57
C PHE A 60 -13.93 7.21 4.68
N ALA A 61 -13.30 7.90 3.72
CA ALA A 61 -14.02 8.72 2.76
C ALA A 61 -14.91 7.84 1.89
N GLY A 62 -16.21 8.14 1.83
CA GLY A 62 -17.20 7.35 1.08
C GLY A 62 -17.63 6.06 1.79
N VAL A 63 -17.18 5.83 3.02
CA VAL A 63 -17.64 4.68 3.82
C VAL A 63 -19.02 4.97 4.40
N SER A 64 -19.92 4.01 4.25
CA SER A 64 -21.26 4.09 4.79
C SER A 64 -21.66 2.77 5.45
N ARG A 65 -22.63 2.86 6.35
CA ARG A 65 -23.24 1.69 6.97
C ARG A 65 -24.58 1.43 6.28
N GLU A 66 -24.74 0.21 5.77
CA GLU A 66 -26.01 -0.24 5.23
C GLU A 66 -27.03 -0.35 6.38
N LYS A 67 -28.17 0.36 6.26
CA LYS A 67 -29.31 0.14 7.15
C LYS A 67 -29.98 -1.15 6.72
N HIS A 68 -30.08 -2.12 7.62
CA HIS A 68 -31.03 -3.21 7.44
C HIS A 68 -32.44 -2.60 7.40
N GLU A 69 -33.14 -2.67 6.28
CA GLU A 69 -34.59 -2.56 6.32
C GLU A 69 -35.10 -3.79 7.07
N GLU A 70 -35.63 -3.57 8.27
CA GLU A 70 -36.49 -4.56 8.90
C GLU A 70 -37.64 -4.80 7.92
N VAL A 71 -37.67 -5.99 7.32
CA VAL A 71 -38.83 -6.47 6.57
C VAL A 71 -40.00 -6.45 7.55
N LYS A 72 -40.80 -5.38 7.52
CA LYS A 72 -42.11 -5.35 8.18
C LYS A 72 -42.92 -6.46 7.53
N LYS A 73 -42.96 -7.62 8.20
CA LYS A 73 -43.88 -8.70 7.84
C LYS A 73 -45.30 -8.14 7.94
N PRO A 74 -46.18 -8.48 6.98
CA PRO A 74 -47.57 -8.03 6.95
C PRO A 74 -48.35 -8.49 8.18
#